data_AF-A0A942IVQ1-F1
#
_entry.id   AF-A0A942IVQ1-F1
#
_cell.length_a   1.000
_cell.length_b   1.000
_cell.length_c   1.000
_cell.angle_alpha   90.00
_cell.angle_beta   90.00
_cell.angle_gamma   90.00
#
_symmetry.space_group_name_H-M   'P 1'
#
loop_
_entity.id
_entity.type
_entity.pdbx_description
1 polymer ?
#
loop_
_entity_poly.entity_id
_entity_poly.type
_entity_poly.pdbx_seq_one_letter_code
_entity_poly.pdbx_strand_id
1 'polypeptide(L)'
;MNRNNIILIVIAGLIAILFFVGCGSYNGLVSKDENVKQAFGNVQAAYQRRADLIPGLIRTVQEAAKNERGILEAVTKARAGIVDAKKDIENATTPQQIEAANQKINSALTIAVEAYPQVRSTEAFLSFQGSLTETENIIYTKRGDYNLAVKELNVAVRKFPGNIFAGMFGFKVKDEFKAKEGSENAPNYDNLWDKGKN
;
A
#
# COMPACT_ATOMS: atom_id res chain seq x y z
N MET A 1 -42.85 -0.14 45.89
CA MET A 1 -42.31 -0.82 44.69
C MET A 1 -41.66 -2.11 45.14
N ASN A 2 -42.11 -3.27 44.64
CA ASN A 2 -41.61 -4.56 45.09
C ASN A 2 -40.15 -4.73 44.67
N ARG A 3 -39.31 -5.35 45.51
CA ARG A 3 -37.87 -5.58 45.23
C ARG A 3 -37.63 -6.18 43.84
N ASN A 4 -38.50 -7.08 43.38
CA ASN A 4 -38.43 -7.69 42.05
C ASN A 4 -38.63 -6.69 40.91
N ASN A 5 -39.51 -5.70 41.08
CA ASN A 5 -39.74 -4.67 40.06
C ASN A 5 -38.53 -3.72 39.98
N ILE A 6 -37.85 -3.45 41.11
CA ILE A 6 -36.60 -2.68 41.13
C ILE A 6 -35.50 -3.42 40.36
N ILE A 7 -35.34 -4.73 40.61
CA ILE A 7 -34.35 -5.57 39.92
C ILE A 7 -34.62 -5.60 38.41
N LEU A 8 -35.88 -5.77 37.98
CA LEU A 8 -36.24 -5.78 36.56
C LEU A 8 -35.95 -4.44 35.87
N ILE A 9 -36.22 -3.31 36.53
CA ILE A 9 -35.91 -1.98 36.00
C ILE A 9 -34.40 -1.78 35.85
N VAL A 10 -33.60 -2.23 36.83
CA VAL A 10 -32.13 -2.15 36.76
C VAL A 10 -31.58 -3.00 35.61
N ILE A 11 -32.09 -4.22 35.42
CA ILE A 11 -31.69 -5.10 34.31
C ILE A 11 -32.08 -4.49 32.96
N ALA A 12 -33.32 -3.99 32.83
CA ALA A 12 -33.77 -3.34 31.60
C ALA A 12 -32.94 -2.09 31.26
N GLY A 13 -32.58 -1.29 32.27
CA GLY A 13 -31.68 -0.14 32.10
C GLY A 13 -30.27 -0.54 31.63
N LEU A 14 -29.69 -1.60 32.21
CA LEU A 14 -28.39 -2.11 31.78
C LEU A 14 -28.40 -2.65 30.34
N ILE A 15 -29.46 -3.35 29.95
CA ILE A 15 -29.63 -3.85 28.57
C ILE A 15 -29.76 -2.68 27.58
N ALA A 16 -30.55 -1.65 27.93
CA ALA A 16 -30.67 -0.46 27.08
C ALA A 16 -29.32 0.25 26.89
N ILE A 17 -28.54 0.41 27.97
CA ILE A 17 -27.19 1.00 27.89
C ILE A 17 -26.27 0.16 26.98
N LEU A 18 -26.25 -1.16 27.16
CA LEU A 18 -25.47 -2.07 26.32
C LEU A 18 -25.87 -1.99 24.84
N PHE A 19 -27.16 -1.86 24.56
CA PHE A 19 -27.67 -1.73 23.20
C PHE A 19 -27.21 -0.42 22.54
N PHE A 20 -27.36 0.72 23.22
CA PHE A 20 -26.90 2.01 22.68
C PHE A 20 -25.38 2.06 22.49
N VAL A 21 -24.61 1.54 23.46
CA VAL A 21 -23.14 1.45 23.35
C VAL A 21 -22.72 0.49 22.23
N GLY A 22 -23.40 -0.64 22.08
CA GLY A 22 -23.12 -1.62 21.04
C GLY A 22 -23.37 -1.10 19.63
N CYS A 23 -24.49 -0.43 19.39
CA CYS A 23 -24.79 0.21 18.10
C CYS A 23 -23.76 1.29 17.74
N GLY A 24 -23.38 2.14 18.71
CA GLY A 24 -22.36 3.16 18.50
C GLY A 24 -20.99 2.57 18.20
N SER A 25 -20.59 1.53 18.95
CA SER A 25 -19.32 0.84 18.74
C SER A 25 -19.26 0.11 17.40
N TYR A 26 -20.34 -0.58 17.00
CA TYR A 26 -20.42 -1.29 15.73
C TYR A 26 -20.29 -0.31 14.54
N ASN A 27 -21.10 0.75 14.52
CA ASN A 27 -21.04 1.74 13.43
C ASN A 27 -19.66 2.40 13.33
N GLY A 28 -19.02 2.68 14.47
CA GLY A 28 -17.66 3.21 14.51
C GLY A 28 -16.60 2.24 13.96
N LEU A 29 -16.74 0.94 14.22
CA LEU A 29 -15.85 -0.10 13.70
C LEU A 29 -16.07 -0.33 12.19
N VAL A 30 -17.31 -0.36 11.72
CA VAL A 30 -17.65 -0.45 10.28
C VAL A 30 -17.01 0.71 9.51
N SER A 31 -17.18 1.95 10.00
CA SER A 31 -16.60 3.13 9.36
C SER A 31 -15.07 3.05 9.27
N LYS A 32 -14.40 2.57 10.33
CA LYS A 32 -12.94 2.39 10.32
C LYS A 32 -12.49 1.28 9.38
N ASP A 33 -13.21 0.17 9.33
CA ASP A 33 -12.91 -0.92 8.40
C ASP A 33 -13.04 -0.47 6.94
N GLU A 34 -14.06 0.33 6.64
CA GLU A 34 -14.26 0.89 5.30
C GLU A 34 -13.19 1.90 4.93
N ASN A 35 -12.78 2.76 5.86
CA ASN A 35 -11.65 3.67 5.65
C ASN A 35 -10.35 2.91 5.35
N VAL A 36 -10.10 1.78 6.02
CA VAL A 36 -8.94 0.94 5.72
C VAL A 36 -9.04 0.33 4.32
N LYS A 37 -10.21 -0.17 3.91
CA LYS A 37 -10.40 -0.70 2.55
C LYS A 37 -10.17 0.36 1.49
N GLN A 38 -10.71 1.56 1.69
CA GLN A 38 -10.52 2.69 0.80
C GLN A 38 -9.03 3.05 0.69
N ALA A 39 -8.35 3.18 1.83
CA ALA A 39 -6.92 3.48 1.84
C ALA A 39 -6.09 2.38 1.17
N PHE A 40 -6.46 1.11 1.35
CA PHE A 40 -5.81 -0.01 0.67
C PHE A 40 -6.02 0.03 -0.84
N GLY A 41 -7.23 0.33 -1.30
CA GLY A 41 -7.52 0.53 -2.73
C GLY A 41 -6.69 1.67 -3.34
N ASN A 42 -6.46 2.75 -2.60
CA ASN A 42 -5.56 3.82 -3.03
C ASN A 42 -4.10 3.34 -3.17
N VAL A 43 -3.64 2.47 -2.28
CA VAL A 43 -2.31 1.84 -2.40
C VAL A 43 -2.26 0.94 -3.64
N GLN A 44 -3.27 0.10 -3.86
CA GLN A 44 -3.36 -0.75 -5.06
C GLN A 44 -3.26 0.09 -6.34
N ALA A 45 -4.03 1.17 -6.44
CA ALA A 45 -3.99 2.08 -7.58
C ALA A 45 -2.60 2.70 -7.80
N ALA A 46 -1.90 3.08 -6.73
CA ALA A 46 -0.54 3.62 -6.83
C ALA A 46 0.47 2.59 -7.37
N TYR A 47 0.41 1.33 -6.91
CA TYR A 47 1.27 0.26 -7.44
C TYR A 47 0.88 -0.19 -8.85
N GLN A 48 -0.42 -0.15 -9.20
CA GLN A 48 -0.86 -0.36 -10.59
C GLN A 48 -0.27 0.69 -11.52
N ARG A 49 -0.31 1.98 -11.15
CA ARG A 49 0.35 3.05 -11.91
C ARG A 49 1.84 2.78 -12.10
N ARG A 50 2.55 2.32 -11.06
CA ARG A 50 3.97 1.94 -11.16
C ARG A 50 4.20 0.84 -12.19
N ALA A 51 3.36 -0.19 -12.18
CA ALA A 51 3.42 -1.28 -13.16
C ALA A 51 3.13 -0.79 -14.59
N ASP A 52 2.19 0.15 -14.75
CA ASP A 52 1.77 0.69 -16.04
C ASP A 52 2.82 1.58 -16.73
N LEU A 53 3.79 2.11 -15.98
CA LEU A 53 4.92 2.86 -16.55
C LEU A 53 5.92 1.94 -17.28
N ILE A 54 6.11 0.70 -16.81
CA ILE A 54 7.16 -0.20 -17.30
C ILE A 54 6.99 -0.60 -18.77
N PRO A 55 5.78 -0.90 -19.29
CA PRO A 55 5.57 -1.14 -20.72
C PRO A 55 5.99 0.02 -21.62
N GLY A 56 5.98 1.27 -21.12
CA GLY A 56 6.52 2.43 -21.83
C GLY A 56 8.03 2.30 -22.04
N LEU A 57 8.77 2.04 -20.95
CA LEU A 57 10.20 1.78 -20.98
C LEU A 57 10.56 0.58 -21.88
N ILE A 58 9.82 -0.53 -21.74
CA ILE A 58 10.04 -1.74 -22.55
C ILE A 58 9.92 -1.44 -24.04
N ARG A 59 8.95 -0.62 -24.47
CA ARG A 59 8.85 -0.21 -25.87
C ARG A 59 10.06 0.58 -26.32
N THR A 60 10.55 1.53 -25.52
CA THR A 60 11.77 2.29 -25.86
C THR A 60 12.98 1.35 -26.05
N VAL A 61 13.14 0.36 -25.17
CA VAL A 61 14.19 -0.65 -25.30
C VAL A 61 14.01 -1.49 -26.57
N GLN A 62 12.80 -1.98 -26.82
CA GLN A 62 12.47 -2.77 -28.02
C GLN A 62 12.76 -2.01 -29.31
N GLU A 63 12.39 -0.73 -29.37
CA GLU A 63 12.62 0.12 -30.53
C GLU A 63 14.12 0.39 -30.76
N ALA A 64 14.89 0.52 -29.70
CA ALA A 64 16.32 0.77 -29.78
C ALA A 64 17.15 -0.51 -30.04
N ALA A 65 16.59 -1.70 -29.79
CA ALA A 65 17.26 -2.99 -29.88
C ALA A 65 16.61 -3.97 -30.90
N LYS A 66 15.95 -3.45 -31.95
CA LYS A 66 15.14 -4.25 -32.90
C LYS A 66 15.86 -5.44 -33.55
N ASN A 67 17.18 -5.37 -33.69
CA ASN A 67 17.99 -6.41 -34.33
C ASN A 67 18.67 -7.36 -33.32
N GLU A 68 18.47 -7.15 -32.02
CA GLU A 68 19.15 -7.88 -30.96
C GLU A 68 18.19 -8.89 -30.32
N ARG A 69 18.18 -10.11 -30.86
CA ARG A 69 17.22 -11.15 -30.45
C ARG A 69 17.23 -11.46 -28.96
N GLY A 70 18.41 -11.53 -28.34
CA GLY A 70 18.54 -11.79 -26.90
C GLY A 70 17.89 -10.70 -26.03
N ILE A 71 17.90 -9.45 -26.51
CA ILE A 71 17.27 -8.32 -25.81
C ILE A 71 15.76 -8.41 -25.94
N LEU A 72 15.24 -8.73 -27.13
CA LEU A 72 13.81 -8.91 -27.37
C LEU A 72 13.21 -10.04 -26.50
N GLU A 73 13.97 -11.11 -26.26
CA GLU A 73 13.59 -12.19 -25.35
C GLU A 73 13.56 -11.71 -23.88
N ALA A 74 14.60 -10.99 -23.44
CA ALA A 74 14.68 -10.43 -22.08
C ALA A 74 13.53 -9.46 -21.77
N VAL A 75 13.24 -8.53 -22.68
CA VAL A 75 12.15 -7.55 -22.47
C VAL A 75 10.76 -8.16 -22.58
N THR A 76 10.59 -9.22 -23.38
CA THR A 76 9.36 -10.01 -23.40
C THR A 76 9.13 -10.70 -22.05
N LYS A 77 10.18 -11.30 -21.47
CA LYS A 77 10.12 -11.88 -20.11
C LYS A 77 9.80 -10.82 -19.06
N ALA A 78 10.42 -9.63 -19.14
CA ALA A 78 10.12 -8.51 -18.26
C ALA A 78 8.64 -8.09 -18.38
N ARG A 79 8.11 -8.00 -19.60
CA ARG A 79 6.69 -7.66 -19.85
C ARG A 79 5.74 -8.68 -19.24
N ALA A 80 6.03 -9.97 -19.38
CA ALA A 80 5.23 -11.03 -18.76
C ALA A 80 5.18 -10.89 -17.23
N GLY A 81 6.34 -10.63 -16.60
CA GLY A 81 6.42 -10.37 -15.16
C GLY A 81 5.59 -9.17 -14.69
N ILE A 82 5.43 -8.13 -15.53
CA ILE A 82 4.56 -6.98 -15.22
C ILE A 82 3.08 -7.35 -15.29
N VAL A 83 2.67 -8.14 -16.28
CA VAL A 83 1.28 -8.61 -16.38
C VAL A 83 0.90 -9.41 -15.14
N ASP A 84 1.79 -10.30 -14.70
CA ASP A 84 1.60 -11.08 -13.48
C ASP A 84 1.54 -10.17 -12.24
N ALA A 85 2.46 -9.19 -12.13
CA ALA A 85 2.47 -8.24 -11.03
C ALA A 85 1.17 -7.43 -10.93
N LYS A 86 0.61 -6.98 -12.07
CA LYS A 86 -0.67 -6.25 -12.10
C LYS A 86 -1.82 -7.11 -11.57
N LYS A 87 -1.87 -8.37 -11.99
CA LYS A 87 -2.87 -9.34 -11.49
C LYS A 87 -2.71 -9.58 -10.00
N ASP A 88 -1.48 -9.71 -9.51
CA ASP A 88 -1.22 -9.89 -8.07
C ASP A 88 -1.64 -8.65 -7.27
N ILE A 89 -1.41 -7.43 -7.78
CA ILE A 89 -1.84 -6.19 -7.11
C ILE A 89 -3.35 -6.11 -7.02
N GLU A 90 -4.06 -6.44 -8.12
CA GLU A 90 -5.52 -6.42 -8.16
C GLU A 90 -6.15 -7.41 -7.17
N ASN A 91 -5.55 -8.60 -7.04
CA ASN A 91 -6.04 -9.65 -6.13
C ASN A 91 -5.46 -9.57 -4.72
N ALA A 92 -4.59 -8.59 -4.44
CA ALA A 92 -4.00 -8.43 -3.13
C ALA A 92 -5.07 -8.04 -2.11
N THR A 93 -4.97 -8.63 -0.91
CA THR A 93 -5.78 -8.29 0.26
C THR A 93 -4.91 -7.88 1.45
N THR A 94 -3.59 -7.98 1.31
CA THR A 94 -2.59 -7.71 2.35
C THR A 94 -1.44 -6.86 1.83
N PRO A 95 -0.79 -6.06 2.69
CA PRO A 95 0.44 -5.33 2.36
C PRO A 95 1.56 -6.22 1.81
N GLN A 96 1.69 -7.45 2.31
CA GLN A 96 2.74 -8.39 1.92
C GLN A 96 2.57 -8.88 0.47
N GLN A 97 1.33 -9.09 0.02
CA GLN A 97 1.05 -9.43 -1.37
C GLN A 97 1.38 -8.28 -2.33
N ILE A 98 1.11 -7.04 -1.92
CA ILE A 98 1.51 -5.84 -2.68
C ILE A 98 3.03 -5.76 -2.78
N GLU A 99 3.76 -5.98 -1.69
CA GLU A 99 5.23 -5.97 -1.69
C GLU A 99 5.80 -7.09 -2.58
N ALA A 100 5.22 -8.30 -2.55
CA ALA A 100 5.62 -9.39 -3.44
C ALA A 100 5.40 -9.04 -4.92
N ALA A 101 4.27 -8.42 -5.26
CA ALA A 101 4.02 -7.93 -6.62
C ALA A 101 5.01 -6.81 -7.01
N ASN A 102 5.34 -5.92 -6.07
CA ASN A 102 6.33 -4.87 -6.30
C ASN A 102 7.74 -5.42 -6.58
N GLN A 103 8.12 -6.53 -5.96
CA GLN A 103 9.39 -7.22 -6.27
C GLN A 103 9.42 -7.71 -7.73
N LYS A 104 8.28 -8.17 -8.27
CA LYS A 104 8.16 -8.54 -9.69
C LYS A 104 8.33 -7.33 -10.60
N ILE A 105 7.76 -6.18 -10.24
CA ILE A 105 7.94 -4.90 -10.96
C ILE A 105 9.43 -4.53 -10.98
N ASN A 106 10.11 -4.56 -9.83
CA ASN A 106 11.53 -4.23 -9.74
C ASN A 106 12.40 -5.19 -10.55
N SER A 107 12.06 -6.48 -10.55
CA SER A 107 12.76 -7.49 -11.35
C SER A 107 12.61 -7.21 -12.85
N ALA A 108 11.39 -6.92 -13.31
CA ALA A 108 11.13 -6.57 -14.70
C ALA A 108 11.85 -5.28 -15.13
N LEU A 109 11.87 -4.25 -14.26
CA LEU A 109 12.62 -3.03 -14.49
C LEU A 109 14.12 -3.31 -14.64
N THR A 110 14.68 -4.11 -13.72
CA THR A 110 16.10 -4.48 -13.71
C THR A 110 16.45 -5.21 -15.00
N ILE A 111 15.67 -6.23 -15.39
CA ILE A 111 15.86 -6.97 -16.64
C ILE A 111 15.83 -6.03 -17.85
N ALA A 112 14.85 -5.13 -17.93
CA ALA A 112 14.71 -4.22 -19.07
C ALA A 112 15.88 -3.24 -19.20
N VAL A 113 16.41 -2.74 -18.07
CA VAL A 113 17.53 -1.79 -18.04
C VAL A 113 18.88 -2.48 -18.24
N GLU A 114 19.07 -3.66 -17.67
CA GLU A 114 20.31 -4.44 -17.83
C GLU A 114 20.45 -5.02 -19.24
N ALA A 115 19.34 -5.39 -19.87
CA ALA A 115 19.35 -5.90 -21.24
C ALA A 115 19.83 -4.85 -22.27
N TYR A 116 19.65 -3.55 -21.99
CA TYR A 116 20.08 -2.49 -22.92
C TYR A 116 20.47 -1.19 -22.19
N PRO A 117 21.65 -1.12 -21.54
CA PRO A 117 22.07 0.01 -20.71
C PRO A 117 22.09 1.38 -21.41
N GLN A 118 22.26 1.40 -22.73
CA GLN A 118 22.25 2.62 -23.54
C GLN A 118 20.91 3.34 -23.57
N VAL A 119 19.77 2.71 -23.18
CA VAL A 119 18.52 3.49 -23.03
C VAL A 119 18.63 4.54 -21.94
N ARG A 120 19.55 4.38 -20.98
CA ARG A 120 19.68 5.28 -19.82
C ARG A 120 19.95 6.73 -20.19
N SER A 121 20.61 6.96 -21.33
CA SER A 121 20.91 8.31 -21.83
C SER A 121 19.82 8.90 -22.73
N THR A 122 18.72 8.20 -22.95
CA THR A 122 17.63 8.68 -23.80
C THR A 122 16.70 9.60 -23.00
N GLU A 123 16.15 10.64 -23.64
CA GLU A 123 15.16 11.52 -23.02
C GLU A 123 13.93 10.75 -22.53
N ALA A 124 13.52 9.72 -23.27
CA ALA A 124 12.42 8.84 -22.88
C ALA A 124 12.69 8.11 -21.56
N PHE A 125 13.93 7.66 -21.32
CA PHE A 125 14.31 7.03 -20.05
C PHE A 125 14.34 8.03 -18.90
N LEU A 126 14.87 9.24 -19.13
CA LEU A 126 14.89 10.30 -18.13
C LEU A 126 13.47 10.71 -17.72
N SER A 127 12.56 10.84 -18.70
CA SER A 127 11.14 11.10 -18.45
C SER A 127 10.49 9.96 -17.64
N PHE A 128 10.75 8.70 -18.02
CA PHE A 128 10.30 7.53 -17.27
C PHE A 128 10.80 7.53 -15.81
N GLN A 129 12.08 7.86 -15.59
CA GLN A 129 12.65 7.93 -14.24
C GLN A 129 11.96 9.02 -13.39
N GLY A 130 11.63 10.16 -14.00
CA GLY A 130 10.83 11.22 -13.38
C GLY A 130 9.45 10.72 -12.95
N SER A 131 8.69 10.10 -13.86
CA SER A 131 7.37 9.53 -13.56
C SER A 131 7.43 8.42 -12.51
N LEU A 132 8.49 7.60 -12.53
CA LEU A 132 8.71 6.56 -11.53
C LEU A 132 8.94 7.17 -10.15
N THR A 133 9.77 8.21 -10.07
CA THR A 133 10.04 8.95 -8.82
C THR A 133 8.77 9.59 -8.25
N GLU A 134 7.97 10.23 -9.10
CA GLU A 134 6.66 10.77 -8.72
C GLU A 134 5.76 9.67 -8.15
N THR A 135 5.75 8.51 -8.81
CA THR A 135 4.95 7.36 -8.38
C THR A 135 5.44 6.80 -7.05
N GLU A 136 6.74 6.74 -6.80
CA GLU A 136 7.29 6.34 -5.50
C GLU A 136 6.84 7.29 -4.37
N ASN A 137 6.82 8.60 -4.62
CA ASN A 137 6.35 9.58 -3.65
C ASN A 137 4.85 9.40 -3.33
N ILE A 138 4.04 9.11 -4.36
CA ILE A 138 2.63 8.76 -4.19
C ILE A 138 2.50 7.49 -3.36
N ILE A 139 3.24 6.42 -3.69
CA ILE A 139 3.23 5.15 -2.96
C ILE A 139 3.59 5.37 -1.49
N TYR A 140 4.64 6.14 -1.20
CA TYR A 140 5.06 6.47 0.16
C TYR A 140 3.91 7.12 0.94
N THR A 141 3.27 8.12 0.33
CA THR A 141 2.14 8.84 0.95
C THR A 141 0.96 7.90 1.20
N LYS A 142 0.57 7.08 0.21
CA LYS A 142 -0.57 6.15 0.33
C LYS A 142 -0.34 5.03 1.33
N ARG A 143 0.89 4.55 1.48
CA ARG A 143 1.26 3.63 2.57
C ARG A 143 1.10 4.28 3.93
N GLY A 144 1.49 5.55 4.07
CA GLY A 144 1.28 6.34 5.28
C GLY A 144 -0.21 6.48 5.63
N ASP A 145 -1.03 6.89 4.66
CA ASP A 145 -2.48 7.03 4.80
C ASP A 145 -3.13 5.69 5.24
N TYR A 146 -2.73 4.58 4.60
CA TYR A 146 -3.21 3.25 4.97
C TYR A 146 -2.79 2.84 6.38
N ASN A 147 -1.52 3.01 6.74
CA ASN A 147 -1.03 2.66 8.07
C ASN A 147 -1.75 3.46 9.16
N LEU A 148 -2.04 4.74 8.90
CA LEU A 148 -2.82 5.56 9.83
C LEU A 148 -4.24 5.00 10.01
N ALA A 149 -4.94 4.68 8.91
CA ALA A 149 -6.27 4.07 8.98
C ALA A 149 -6.26 2.72 9.71
N VAL A 150 -5.26 1.87 9.44
CA VAL A 150 -5.08 0.57 10.11
C VAL A 150 -4.84 0.78 11.60
N LYS A 151 -4.00 1.74 11.99
CA LYS A 151 -3.76 2.08 13.39
C LYS A 151 -5.05 2.48 14.10
N GLU A 152 -5.87 3.34 13.50
CA GLU A 152 -7.16 3.76 14.07
C GLU A 152 -8.12 2.57 14.27
N LEU A 153 -8.23 1.69 13.27
CA LEU A 153 -9.02 0.46 13.38
C LEU A 153 -8.47 -0.45 14.47
N ASN A 154 -7.16 -0.71 14.47
CA ASN A 154 -6.50 -1.60 15.41
C ASN A 154 -6.65 -1.12 16.86
N VAL A 155 -6.57 0.20 17.09
CA VAL A 155 -6.84 0.80 18.41
C VAL A 155 -8.30 0.59 18.80
N ALA A 156 -9.25 0.85 17.90
CA ALA A 156 -10.68 0.68 18.18
C ALA A 156 -11.05 -0.79 18.49
N VAL A 157 -10.45 -1.74 17.77
CA VAL A 157 -10.62 -3.19 17.98
C VAL A 157 -10.00 -3.67 19.29
N ARG A 158 -8.95 -3.02 19.79
CA ARG A 158 -8.25 -3.44 21.03
C ARG A 158 -8.73 -2.73 22.29
N LYS A 159 -9.35 -1.55 22.17
CA LYS A 159 -9.77 -0.72 23.30
C LYS A 159 -11.14 -1.14 23.82
N PHE A 160 -11.35 -1.12 25.14
CA PHE A 160 -12.68 -1.31 25.75
C PHE A 160 -13.59 -0.09 25.52
N PRO A 161 -14.89 -0.27 25.21
CA PRO A 161 -15.62 -1.54 25.06
C PRO A 161 -15.53 -2.18 23.66
N GLY A 162 -14.84 -1.54 22.72
CA GLY A 162 -14.72 -1.97 21.32
C GLY A 162 -14.17 -3.38 21.12
N ASN A 163 -13.28 -3.88 21.99
CA ASN A 163 -12.76 -5.26 21.93
C ASN A 163 -13.82 -6.35 22.09
N ILE A 164 -14.85 -6.11 22.90
CA ILE A 164 -15.97 -7.06 23.09
C ILE A 164 -16.80 -7.12 21.80
N PHE A 165 -17.18 -5.96 21.27
CA PHE A 165 -17.99 -5.87 20.05
C PHE A 165 -17.20 -6.31 18.82
N ALA A 166 -15.91 -6.01 18.74
CA ALA A 166 -15.04 -6.46 17.67
C ALA A 166 -14.96 -8.00 17.62
N GLY A 167 -14.79 -8.65 18.78
CA GLY A 167 -14.82 -10.11 18.87
C GLY A 167 -16.18 -10.70 18.47
N MET A 168 -17.28 -10.07 18.87
CA MET A 168 -18.64 -10.51 18.57
C MET A 168 -19.01 -10.37 17.09
N PHE A 169 -18.59 -9.29 16.43
CA PHE A 169 -18.92 -8.96 15.03
C PHE A 169 -17.81 -9.31 14.03
N GLY A 170 -16.70 -9.90 14.49
CA GLY A 170 -15.62 -10.40 13.63
C GLY A 170 -14.65 -9.34 13.10
N PHE A 171 -14.59 -8.15 13.70
CA PHE A 171 -13.57 -7.16 13.34
C PHE A 171 -12.20 -7.62 13.83
N LYS A 172 -11.23 -7.69 12.91
CA LYS A 172 -9.87 -8.13 13.20
C LYS A 172 -8.87 -7.00 13.04
N VAL A 173 -7.77 -7.12 13.77
CA VAL A 173 -6.57 -6.33 13.53
C VAL A 173 -6.09 -6.56 12.10
N LYS A 174 -5.64 -5.50 11.43
CA LYS A 174 -5.06 -5.55 10.10
C LYS A 174 -3.57 -5.24 10.15
N ASP A 175 -2.84 -5.79 9.19
CA ASP A 175 -1.41 -5.57 9.04
C ASP A 175 -1.12 -4.20 8.44
N GLU A 176 -0.03 -3.58 8.88
CA GLU A 176 0.49 -2.33 8.33
C GLU A 176 1.57 -2.62 7.27
N PHE A 177 1.79 -1.68 6.36
CA PHE A 177 3.03 -1.67 5.58
C PHE A 177 4.19 -1.40 6.54
N LYS A 178 5.17 -2.31 6.57
CA LYS A 178 6.41 -2.10 7.33
C LYS A 178 7.16 -0.87 6.80
N ALA A 179 7.87 -0.17 7.68
CA ALA A 179 8.88 0.78 7.25
C ALA A 179 9.94 0.04 6.41
N LYS A 180 10.42 0.67 5.33
CA LYS A 180 11.61 0.16 4.63
C LYS A 180 12.79 0.24 5.60
N GLU A 181 13.57 -0.84 5.73
CA GLU A 181 14.90 -0.75 6.36
C GLU A 181 15.69 0.39 5.68
N GLY A 182 16.22 1.32 6.47
CA GLY A 182 16.98 2.48 5.98
C GLY A 182 16.21 3.80 5.87
N SER A 183 14.90 3.86 6.17
CA SER A 183 14.17 5.14 6.26
C SER A 183 14.58 6.00 7.47
N GLU A 184 15.44 5.48 8.34
CA GLU A 184 16.04 6.19 9.49
C GLU A 184 17.13 7.19 9.04
N ASN A 185 17.67 7.01 7.83
CA ASN A 185 18.62 7.94 7.24
C ASN A 185 17.87 8.90 6.31
N ALA A 186 17.30 9.96 6.88
CA ALA A 186 16.94 11.13 6.07
C ALA A 186 18.18 11.56 5.28
N PRO A 187 18.07 11.97 4.00
CA PRO A 187 19.22 12.46 3.26
C PRO A 187 19.83 13.63 4.05
N ASN A 188 21.10 13.53 4.43
CA ASN A 188 21.80 14.64 5.04
C ASN A 188 22.07 15.66 3.94
N TYR A 189 21.42 16.82 4.01
CA TYR A 189 21.58 17.90 3.03
C TYR A 189 22.70 18.88 3.44
N ASP A 190 23.27 18.76 4.64
CA ASP A 190 24.22 19.73 5.23
C ASP A 190 25.49 19.95 4.41
N ASN A 191 25.81 19.00 3.53
CA ASN A 191 27.03 18.93 2.73
C ASN A 191 26.77 19.13 1.21
N LEU A 192 25.57 19.54 0.79
CA LEU A 192 25.28 19.83 -0.62
C LEU A 192 25.79 21.21 -1.08
N TRP A 193 26.00 22.15 -0.17
CA TRP A 193 26.45 23.51 -0.46
C TRP A 193 27.92 23.78 -0.14
N ASP A 194 28.65 22.80 0.43
CA ASP A 194 30.04 23.00 0.89
C ASP A 194 31.10 22.62 -0.15
N LYS A 195 30.70 22.16 -1.35
CA LYS A 195 31.62 21.78 -2.45
C LYS A 195 32.18 22.97 -3.26
N GLY A 196 32.38 24.12 -2.62
CA GLY A 196 32.84 25.35 -3.28
C GLY A 196 33.86 26.18 -2.52
N LYS A 197 34.34 25.71 -1.36
CA LYS A 197 35.39 26.39 -0.59
C LYS A 197 36.48 25.39 -0.22
N ASN A 198 37.43 25.19 -1.13
CA ASN A 198 38.85 24.92 -0.87
C ASN A 198 39.60 25.00 -2.19
#